data_AF-A0A4R6EW28-F1
#
_entry.id   AF-A0A4R6EW28-F1
#
_cell.length_a   1.000
_cell.length_b   1.000
_cell.length_c   1.000
_cell.angle_alpha   90.00
_cell.angle_beta   90.00
_cell.angle_gamma   90.00
#
_symmetry.space_group_name_H-M   'P 1'
#
loop_
_entity.id
_entity.type
_entity.pdbx_description
1 polymer ?
#
loop_
_entity_poly.entity_id
_entity_poly.type
_entity_poly.pdbx_seq_one_letter_code
_entity_poly.pdbx_strand_id
1 'polypeptide(L)' 'MATLEAFRAVLDDEGTPEIIRNHIIDSLQYALRNHGQVFTAKEVEWLAAWDDARIPLAASHELKKRAPARAS' A
#
# COMPACT_ATOMS: atom_id res chain seq x y z
N MET A 1 4.95 -0.06 10.69
CA MET A 1 5.03 -1.46 10.22
C MET A 1 3.97 -2.37 10.85
N ALA A 2 3.92 -2.54 12.18
CA ALA A 2 2.99 -3.48 12.85
C ALA A 2 1.53 -3.47 12.36
N THR A 3 0.96 -2.29 12.08
CA THR A 3 -0.40 -2.16 11.52
C THR A 3 -0.52 -2.75 10.11
N LEU A 4 0.45 -2.51 9.23
CA LEU A 4 0.41 -3.03 7.86
C LEU A 4 0.65 -4.55 7.84
N GLU A 5 1.45 -5.08 8.77
CA GLU A 5 1.61 -6.52 8.99
C GLU A 5 0.29 -7.16 9.44
N ALA A 6 -0.43 -6.53 10.36
CA ALA A 6 -1.76 -6.99 10.76
C ALA A 6 -2.75 -6.99 9.59
N PHE A 7 -2.73 -5.96 8.74
CA PHE A 7 -3.54 -5.96 7.52
C PHE A 7 -3.15 -7.07 6.55
N ARG A 8 -1.85 -7.31 6.35
CA ARG A 8 -1.40 -8.42 5.49
C ARG A 8 -1.90 -9.76 6.01
N ALA A 9 -1.82 -10.01 7.31
CA ALA A 9 -2.34 -11.23 7.92
C ALA A 9 -3.85 -11.41 7.69
N VAL A 10 -4.64 -10.32 7.77
CA VAL A 10 -6.08 -10.35 7.46
C VAL A 10 -6.36 -10.61 5.97
N LEU A 11 -5.51 -10.09 5.08
CA LEU A 11 -5.67 -10.32 3.64
C LEU A 11 -5.28 -11.75 3.21
N ASP A 12 -4.29 -12.35 3.88
CA ASP A 12 -3.83 -13.72 3.65
C ASP A 12 -4.76 -14.78 4.25
N ASP A 13 -5.66 -14.39 5.16
CA ASP A 13 -6.64 -15.30 5.76
C ASP A 13 -7.84 -15.51 4.82
N GLU A 14 -7.96 -16.73 4.29
CA GLU A 14 -9.08 -17.16 3.45
C GLU A 14 -10.44 -17.04 4.19
N GLY A 15 -10.44 -17.20 5.51
CA GLY A 15 -11.62 -17.09 6.37
C GLY A 15 -12.12 -15.66 6.56
N THR A 16 -11.31 -14.65 6.21
CA THR A 16 -11.73 -13.25 6.30
C THR A 16 -12.81 -12.94 5.25
N PRO A 17 -13.93 -12.29 5.61
CA PRO A 17 -14.95 -11.93 4.63
C PRO A 17 -14.41 -11.00 3.54
N GLU A 18 -14.83 -11.22 2.28
CA GLU A 18 -14.35 -10.45 1.13
C GLU A 18 -14.56 -8.92 1.29
N ILE A 19 -15.68 -8.51 1.91
CA ILE A 19 -15.96 -7.11 2.21
C ILE A 19 -14.89 -6.45 3.08
N ILE A 20 -14.31 -7.19 4.04
CA ILE A 20 -13.24 -6.70 4.91
C ILE A 20 -11.94 -6.59 4.14
N ARG A 21 -11.59 -7.61 3.34
CA ARG A 21 -10.40 -7.58 2.48
C ARG A 21 -10.44 -6.39 1.51
N ASN A 22 -11.56 -6.21 0.83
CA ASN A 22 -11.77 -5.08 -0.08
C ASN A 22 -11.69 -3.74 0.64
N HIS A 23 -12.29 -3.61 1.84
CA HIS A 23 -12.22 -2.37 2.61
C HIS A 23 -10.78 -1.99 3.00
N ILE A 24 -9.96 -2.96 3.42
CA ILE A 24 -8.54 -2.73 3.72
C ILE A 24 -7.79 -2.27 2.47
N ILE A 25 -7.98 -2.97 1.34
CA ILE A 25 -7.30 -2.66 0.08
C ILE A 25 -7.68 -1.26 -0.42
N ASP A 26 -8.98 -0.93 -0.42
CA ASP A 26 -9.46 0.37 -0.89
C ASP A 26 -8.98 1.51 0.02
N SER A 27 -8.97 1.29 1.35
CA SER A 27 -8.48 2.27 2.32
C SER A 27 -6.97 2.52 2.15
N LEU A 28 -6.16 1.47 1.98
CA LEU A 28 -4.73 1.58 1.74
C LEU A 28 -4.44 2.26 0.39
N GLN A 29 -5.16 1.91 -0.67
CA GLN A 29 -5.03 2.56 -1.96
C GLN A 29 -5.34 4.06 -1.86
N TYR A 30 -6.43 4.42 -1.17
CA TYR A 30 -6.80 5.81 -0.94
C TYR A 30 -5.72 6.57 -0.16
N ALA A 31 -5.22 5.98 0.93
CA ALA A 31 -4.18 6.58 1.75
C ALA A 31 -2.88 6.80 0.95
N LEU A 32 -2.45 5.82 0.15
CA LEU A 32 -1.27 5.96 -0.72
C LEU A 32 -1.44 7.08 -1.76
N ARG A 33 -2.63 7.24 -2.35
CA ARG A 33 -2.87 8.24 -3.39
C ARG A 33 -2.93 9.66 -2.85
N ASN A 34 -3.55 9.85 -1.68
CA ASN A 34 -3.92 11.18 -1.17
C ASN A 34 -3.08 11.63 0.02
N HIS A 35 -2.53 10.68 0.77
CA HIS A 35 -1.80 10.91 2.02
C HIS A 35 -0.48 10.14 2.05
N GLY A 36 0.13 9.86 0.88
CA GLY A 36 1.32 9.03 0.75
C GLY A 36 2.46 9.42 1.70
N GLN A 37 2.64 10.70 2.01
CA GLN A 37 3.64 11.22 2.94
C GLN A 37 3.58 10.65 4.37
N VAL A 38 2.45 10.06 4.79
CA VAL A 38 2.33 9.44 6.13
C VAL A 38 3.07 8.11 6.22
N PHE A 39 3.35 7.47 5.08
CA PHE A 39 4.10 6.22 5.00
C PHE A 39 5.60 6.51 4.92
N THR A 40 6.40 5.74 5.66
CA THR A 40 7.85 5.72 5.48
C THR A 40 8.22 5.14 4.11
N ALA A 41 9.42 5.44 3.59
CA ALA A 41 9.86 4.88 2.30
C ALA A 41 9.82 3.34 2.28
N LYS A 42 10.30 2.71 3.36
CA LYS A 42 10.29 1.25 3.53
C LYS A 42 8.88 0.66 3.51
N GLU A 43 7.89 1.34 4.10
CA GLU A 43 6.50 0.88 4.06
C GLU A 43 5.91 0.97 2.65
N VAL A 44 6.20 2.03 1.90
CA VAL A 44 5.75 2.14 0.51
C VAL A 44 6.41 1.09 -0.37
N GLU A 45 7.72 0.85 -0.21
CA GLU A 45 8.44 -0.22 -0.91
C GLU A 45 7.85 -1.60 -0.62
N TRP A 46 7.52 -1.86 0.64
CA TRP A 46 6.92 -3.13 1.02
C TRP A 46 5.51 -3.31 0.45
N LEU A 47 4.68 -2.27 0.50
CA LEU A 47 3.35 -2.25 -0.13
C LEU A 47 3.42 -2.44 -1.65
N ALA A 48 4.50 -1.96 -2.29
CA ALA A 48 4.68 -2.13 -3.73
C ALA A 48 4.87 -3.60 -4.18
N ALA A 49 5.13 -4.51 -3.23
CA ALA A 49 5.30 -5.94 -3.49
C ALA A 49 4.07 -6.79 -3.15
N TRP A 50 2.95 -6.18 -2.75
CA TRP A 50 1.74 -6.92 -2.39
C TRP A 50 0.98 -7.44 -3.62
N ASP A 51 0.23 -8.53 -3.46
CA ASP A 51 -0.36 -9.27 -4.59
C ASP A 51 -1.55 -8.57 -5.26
N ASP A 52 -2.38 -7.84 -4.51
CA ASP A 52 -3.51 -7.11 -5.11
C ASP A 52 -3.00 -5.87 -5.84
N ALA A 53 -3.09 -5.89 -7.17
CA ALA A 53 -2.55 -4.86 -8.08
C ALA A 53 -2.97 -3.42 -7.73
N ARG A 54 -4.09 -3.20 -7.03
CA ARG A 54 -4.52 -1.87 -6.57
C ARG A 54 -3.49 -1.20 -5.66
N ILE A 55 -2.78 -1.98 -4.83
CA ILE A 55 -1.78 -1.48 -3.89
C ILE A 55 -0.45 -1.18 -4.60
N PRO A 56 0.19 -2.11 -5.35
CA PRO A 56 1.42 -1.82 -6.08
C PRO A 56 1.34 -0.64 -7.03
N LEU A 57 0.20 -0.46 -7.72
CA LEU A 57 0.01 0.68 -8.61
C LEU A 57 0.08 2.02 -7.85
N ALA A 58 -0.60 2.12 -6.71
CA ALA A 58 -0.60 3.34 -5.89
C ALA A 58 0.76 3.56 -5.20
N ALA A 59 1.37 2.50 -4.66
CA ALA A 59 2.68 2.56 -4.00
C ALA A 59 3.80 2.94 -4.98
N SER A 60 3.81 2.36 -6.19
CA SER A 60 4.79 2.70 -7.23
C SER A 60 4.68 4.17 -7.67
N HIS A 61 3.46 4.70 -7.75
CA HIS A 61 3.25 6.12 -8.01
C HIS A 61 3.85 7.00 -6.90
N GLU A 62 3.66 6.62 -5.64
CA GLU A 62 4.21 7.34 -4.50
C GLU A 62 5.76 7.27 -4.47
N LEU A 63 6.37 6.12 -4.75
CA LEU A 63 7.83 6.01 -4.88
C LEU A 63 8.39 6.93 -5.97
N LYS A 64 7.72 7.01 -7.13
CA LYS A 64 8.12 7.90 -8.22
C LYS A 64 8.06 9.37 -7.82
N LYS A 65 7.08 9.79 -7.01
CA LYS A 65 7.00 11.18 -6.49
C LYS A 65 8.16 11.51 -5.54
N ARG A 66 8.63 10.52 -4.78
CA ARG A 66 9.73 10.65 -3.81
C ARG A 66 11.10 10.63 -4.46
N ALA A 67 11.22 9.99 -5.62
CA ALA A 67 12.45 9.99 -6.36
C ALA A 67 12.78 11.46 -6.71
N PRO A 68 13.99 11.96 -6.38
CA PRO A 68 14.37 13.31 -6.77
C PRO A 68 14.24 13.40 -8.29
N ALA A 69 13.54 14.43 -8.78
CA ALA A 69 13.46 14.70 -10.20
C ALA A 69 14.90 14.69 -10.73
N ARG A 70 15.23 13.69 -11.57
CA ARG A 70 16.55 13.62 -12.18
C ARG A 70 16.78 14.97 -12.86
N ALA A 71 17.73 15.74 -12.33
CA ALA A 71 18.20 16.94 -12.99
C ALA A 71 18.75 16.49 -14.35
N SER A 72 18.04 16.89 -15.41
CA SER A 72 18.46 16.77 -16.80
C SER A 72 19.47 17.84 -17.15
#